data_AF-Q0PXG6-F1
#
_entry.id   AF-Q0PXG6-F1
#
_cell.length_a   1.000
_cell.length_b   1.000
_cell.length_c   1.000
_cell.angle_alpha   90.00
_cell.angle_beta   90.00
_cell.angle_gamma   90.00
#
_symmetry.space_group_name_H-M   'P 1'
#
loop_
_entity.id
_entity.type
_entity.pdbx_description
1 polymer ?
#
loop_
_entity_poly.entity_id
_entity_poly.type
_entity_poly.pdbx_seq_one_letter_code
_entity_poly.pdbx_strand_id
1 'polypeptide(L)'
;LLLGTTITMSSNHWIMAWTGLEINTLAILPLISKSHHPRAIEAATKYFLVQATASALILFSSMTNAWQTGQWDITQLTCPLSCLVLTTAIAMKLGLAPFHFWFPEVLQGTTLTTGLLLSTAMKLPPMTLFFMTSQALNPTVLSTMAILSAALGGWMGLNQTQ
;
A
#
# COMPACT_ATOMS: atom_id res chain seq x y z
N LEU A 1 -13.77 -5.19 1.09
CA LEU A 1 -12.66 -5.67 0.24
C LEU A 1 -13.01 -5.56 -1.23
N LEU A 2 -13.88 -6.41 -1.80
CA LEU A 2 -14.24 -6.32 -3.22
C LEU A 2 -14.68 -4.91 -3.66
N LEU A 3 -15.59 -4.28 -2.91
CA LEU A 3 -16.03 -2.91 -3.19
C LEU A 3 -14.88 -1.88 -3.20
N GLY A 4 -14.00 -1.90 -2.19
CA GLY A 4 -12.88 -0.95 -2.13
C GLY A 4 -11.88 -1.20 -3.26
N THR A 5 -11.63 -2.47 -3.60
CA THR A 5 -10.78 -2.84 -4.74
C THR A 5 -11.37 -2.35 -6.07
N THR A 6 -12.68 -2.55 -6.31
CA THR A 6 -13.31 -2.15 -7.56
C THR A 6 -13.38 -0.64 -7.70
N ILE A 7 -13.70 0.09 -6.62
CA ILE A 7 -13.69 1.56 -6.61
C ILE A 7 -12.31 2.09 -7.00
N THR A 8 -11.25 1.56 -6.40
CA THR A 8 -9.88 2.02 -6.70
C THR A 8 -9.48 1.74 -8.15
N MET A 9 -9.87 0.58 -8.68
CA MET A 9 -9.51 0.15 -10.04
C MET A 9 -10.28 0.90 -11.13
N SER A 10 -11.52 1.32 -10.86
CA SER A 10 -12.36 2.01 -11.84
C SER A 10 -12.31 3.53 -11.73
N SER A 11 -11.72 4.08 -10.66
CA SER A 11 -11.65 5.52 -10.45
C SER A 11 -10.62 6.21 -11.35
N ASN A 12 -10.99 7.38 -11.87
CA ASN A 12 -10.07 8.34 -12.48
C ASN A 12 -9.76 9.54 -11.58
N HIS A 13 -10.42 9.64 -10.42
CA HIS A 13 -10.29 10.78 -9.50
C HIS A 13 -9.62 10.36 -8.19
N TRP A 14 -8.62 11.11 -7.74
CA TRP A 14 -7.80 10.81 -6.55
C TRP A 14 -8.62 10.54 -5.28
N ILE A 15 -9.60 11.39 -4.95
CA ILE A 15 -10.43 11.17 -3.75
C ILE A 15 -11.19 9.84 -3.79
N MET A 16 -11.66 9.42 -4.96
CA MET A 16 -12.41 8.17 -5.12
C MET A 16 -11.47 6.95 -5.02
N ALA A 17 -10.28 7.04 -5.62
CA ALA A 17 -9.26 6.03 -5.42
C ALA A 17 -8.89 5.88 -3.93
N TRP A 18 -8.71 7.02 -3.24
CA TRP A 18 -8.38 7.05 -1.83
C TRP A 18 -9.48 6.45 -0.95
N THR A 19 -10.76 6.77 -1.20
CA THR A 19 -11.86 6.13 -0.45
C THR A 19 -11.91 4.63 -0.67
N GLY A 20 -11.65 4.15 -1.89
CA GLY A 20 -11.54 2.73 -2.18
C GLY A 20 -10.43 2.03 -1.37
N LEU A 21 -9.28 2.69 -1.24
CA LEU A 21 -8.17 2.22 -0.39
C LEU A 21 -8.55 2.21 1.09
N GLU A 22 -9.21 3.24 1.62
CA GLU A 22 -9.64 3.28 3.03
C GLU A 22 -10.71 2.25 3.36
N ILE A 23 -11.66 2.00 2.44
CA ILE A 23 -12.63 0.92 2.60
C ILE A 23 -11.91 -0.42 2.74
N ASN A 24 -10.82 -0.63 2.00
CA ASN A 24 -10.02 -1.85 2.09
C ASN A 24 -9.25 -1.95 3.40
N THR A 25 -8.58 -0.87 3.85
CA THR A 25 -7.82 -0.87 5.11
C THR A 25 -8.73 -1.13 6.30
N LEU A 26 -9.92 -0.53 6.36
CA LEU A 26 -10.86 -0.74 7.45
C LEU A 26 -11.52 -2.12 7.39
N ALA A 27 -11.89 -2.60 6.20
CA ALA A 27 -12.58 -3.88 6.05
C ALA A 27 -11.71 -5.10 6.38
N ILE A 28 -10.38 -5.00 6.30
CA ILE A 28 -9.48 -6.13 6.63
C ILE A 28 -9.18 -6.25 8.13
N LEU A 29 -9.31 -5.16 8.91
CA LEU A 29 -8.95 -5.17 10.34
C LEU A 29 -9.69 -6.25 11.16
N PRO A 30 -11.02 -6.43 11.03
CA PRO A 30 -11.73 -7.46 11.78
C PRO A 30 -11.31 -8.89 11.38
N LEU A 31 -10.81 -9.06 10.16
CA LEU A 31 -10.30 -10.35 9.69
C LEU A 31 -8.94 -10.65 10.32
N ILE A 32 -8.07 -9.64 10.43
CA ILE A 32 -6.76 -9.75 11.11
C ILE A 32 -6.94 -10.08 12.59
N SER A 33 -7.84 -9.38 13.28
CA SER A 33 -8.06 -9.54 14.73
C SER A 33 -9.02 -10.69 15.12
N LYS A 34 -9.44 -11.51 14.15
CA LYS A 34 -10.49 -12.54 14.34
C LYS A 34 -10.22 -13.53 15.48
N SER A 35 -8.96 -13.89 15.72
CA SER A 35 -8.62 -14.86 16.78
C SER A 35 -8.64 -14.25 18.19
N HIS A 36 -8.73 -12.92 18.31
CA HIS A 36 -8.69 -12.17 19.57
C HIS A 36 -7.45 -12.43 20.45
N HIS A 37 -6.42 -13.09 19.92
CA HIS A 37 -5.15 -13.31 20.60
C HIS A 37 -4.31 -12.03 20.60
N PRO A 38 -3.49 -11.74 21.63
CA PRO A 38 -2.64 -10.55 21.69
C PRO A 38 -1.79 -10.33 20.43
N ARG A 39 -1.24 -11.40 19.86
CA ARG A 39 -0.48 -11.36 18.58
C ARG A 39 -1.30 -10.86 17.39
N ALA A 40 -2.58 -11.24 17.31
CA ALA A 40 -3.48 -10.79 16.25
C ALA A 40 -3.88 -9.32 16.44
N ILE A 41 -4.01 -8.87 17.69
CA ILE A 41 -4.23 -7.46 18.01
C ILE A 41 -3.00 -6.62 17.62
N GLU A 42 -1.79 -7.08 17.95
CA GLU A 42 -0.54 -6.44 17.54
C GLU A 42 -0.39 -6.38 16.01
N ALA A 43 -0.74 -7.45 15.30
CA ALA A 43 -0.77 -7.44 13.84
C ALA A 43 -1.79 -6.43 13.30
N ALA A 44 -2.98 -6.34 13.88
CA ALA A 44 -4.00 -5.37 13.46
C ALA A 44 -3.54 -3.93 13.67
N THR A 45 -2.90 -3.62 14.82
CA THR A 45 -2.41 -2.27 15.11
C THR A 45 -1.25 -1.88 14.20
N LYS A 46 -0.27 -2.77 13.98
CA LYS A 46 0.85 -2.53 13.05
C LYS A 46 0.34 -2.29 11.63
N TYR A 47 -0.57 -3.15 11.15
CA TYR A 47 -1.20 -2.99 9.85
C TYR A 47 -1.92 -1.64 9.75
N PHE A 48 -2.76 -1.29 10.72
CA PHE A 48 -3.53 -0.05 10.70
C PHE A 48 -2.62 1.18 10.63
N LEU A 49 -1.62 1.27 11.51
CA LEU A 49 -0.74 2.44 11.58
C LEU A 49 0.03 2.65 10.27
N VAL A 50 0.61 1.60 9.71
CA VAL A 50 1.36 1.72 8.45
C VAL A 50 0.44 2.03 7.28
N GLN A 51 -0.75 1.43 7.23
CA GLN A 51 -1.67 1.64 6.11
C GLN A 51 -2.38 2.99 6.18
N ALA A 52 -2.67 3.50 7.38
CA ALA A 52 -3.23 4.83 7.58
C ALA A 52 -2.20 5.92 7.25
N THR A 53 -0.94 5.76 7.67
CA THR A 53 0.14 6.69 7.31
C THR A 53 0.37 6.70 5.80
N ALA A 54 0.44 5.54 5.16
CA ALA A 54 0.53 5.44 3.71
C ALA A 54 -0.68 6.07 3.01
N SER A 55 -1.88 5.89 3.55
CA SER A 55 -3.10 6.50 3.00
C SER A 55 -3.09 8.03 3.11
N ALA A 56 -2.65 8.57 4.24
CA ALA A 56 -2.47 10.00 4.44
C ALA A 56 -1.44 10.58 3.45
N LEU A 57 -0.34 9.86 3.18
CA LEU A 57 0.65 10.27 2.18
C LEU A 57 0.08 10.26 0.75
N ILE A 58 -0.78 9.29 0.39
CA ILE A 58 -1.48 9.31 -0.91
C ILE A 58 -2.35 10.57 -1.02
N LEU A 59 -3.15 10.86 0.00
CA LEU A 59 -4.00 12.05 0.02
C LEU A 59 -3.14 13.33 -0.05
N PHE A 60 -2.03 13.40 0.70
CA PHE A 60 -1.09 14.52 0.64
C PHE A 60 -0.44 14.69 -0.74
N SER A 61 -0.04 13.60 -1.40
CA SER A 61 0.48 13.65 -2.77
C SER A 61 -0.56 14.19 -3.76
N SER A 62 -1.84 13.80 -3.61
CA SER A 62 -2.91 14.27 -4.48
C SER A 62 -3.26 15.73 -4.24
N MET A 63 -3.29 16.19 -2.97
CA MET A 63 -3.52 17.59 -2.62
C MET A 63 -2.41 18.51 -3.14
N THR A 64 -1.15 18.11 -2.98
CA THR A 64 -0.01 18.89 -3.47
C THR A 64 -0.01 19.01 -5.00
N ASN A 65 -0.39 17.93 -5.71
CA ASN A 65 -0.53 17.96 -7.16
C ASN A 65 -1.72 18.86 -7.58
N ALA A 66 -2.89 18.66 -6.97
CA ALA A 66 -4.09 19.44 -7.26
C ALA A 66 -3.94 20.93 -6.94
N TRP A 67 -3.16 21.27 -5.90
CA TRP A 67 -2.82 22.66 -5.59
C TRP A 67 -2.04 23.35 -6.72
N GLN A 68 -1.19 22.60 -7.44
CA GLN A 68 -0.38 23.15 -8.53
C GLN A 68 -1.10 23.11 -9.88
N THR A 69 -1.88 22.07 -10.17
CA THR A 69 -2.52 21.86 -11.48
C THR A 69 -3.99 22.27 -11.53
N GLY A 70 -4.64 22.41 -10.37
CA GLY A 70 -6.08 22.62 -10.26
C GLY A 70 -6.93 21.38 -10.59
N GLN A 71 -6.31 20.20 -10.76
CA GLN A 71 -6.99 18.98 -11.19
C GLN A 71 -6.76 17.81 -10.23
N TRP A 72 -7.75 16.92 -10.16
CA TRP A 72 -7.74 15.72 -9.31
C TRP A 72 -7.70 14.41 -10.11
N ASP A 73 -7.37 14.49 -11.39
CA ASP A 73 -7.20 13.31 -12.26
C ASP A 73 -5.95 12.53 -11.84
N ILE A 74 -6.08 11.21 -11.75
CA ILE A 74 -5.00 10.28 -11.39
C ILE A 74 -3.89 10.30 -12.44
N THR A 75 -4.24 10.44 -13.72
CA THR A 75 -3.27 10.40 -14.83
C THR A 75 -2.43 11.67 -14.95
N GLN A 76 -2.86 12.78 -14.32
CA GLN A 76 -2.22 14.09 -14.40
C GLN A 76 -1.33 14.37 -13.18
N LEU A 77 -0.41 13.45 -12.88
CA LEU A 77 0.57 13.61 -11.81
C LEU A 77 1.84 14.30 -12.36
N THR A 78 1.96 15.61 -12.20
CA THR A 78 3.02 16.40 -12.85
C THR A 78 4.04 16.99 -11.88
N CYS A 79 3.67 17.14 -10.61
CA CYS A 79 4.58 17.67 -9.58
C CYS A 79 5.61 16.60 -9.16
N PRO A 80 6.93 16.84 -9.32
CA PRO A 80 7.96 15.86 -8.94
C PRO A 80 7.93 15.46 -7.46
N LEU A 81 7.60 16.42 -6.57
CA LEU A 81 7.45 16.15 -5.15
C LEU A 81 6.26 15.22 -4.89
N SER A 82 5.11 15.47 -5.53
CA SER A 82 3.93 14.61 -5.43
C SER A 82 4.21 13.21 -5.97
N CYS A 83 4.95 13.07 -7.09
CA CYS A 83 5.39 11.78 -7.61
C CYS A 83 6.23 10.99 -6.61
N LEU A 84 7.20 11.66 -5.96
CA LEU A 84 8.06 11.01 -4.97
C LEU A 84 7.25 10.58 -3.73
N VAL A 85 6.41 11.47 -3.20
CA VAL A 85 5.53 11.15 -2.06
C VAL A 85 4.59 9.99 -2.41
N LEU A 86 3.94 10.02 -3.58
CA LEU A 86 3.07 8.94 -4.02
C LEU A 86 3.83 7.61 -4.13
N THR A 87 5.04 7.63 -4.69
CA THR A 87 5.90 6.44 -4.80
C THR A 87 6.18 5.85 -3.41
N THR A 88 6.57 6.69 -2.44
CA THR A 88 6.81 6.22 -1.06
C THR A 88 5.54 5.66 -0.42
N ALA A 89 4.40 6.30 -0.63
CA ALA A 89 3.13 5.89 -0.06
C ALA A 89 2.66 4.54 -0.60
N ILE A 90 2.74 4.33 -1.93
CA ILE A 90 2.41 3.04 -2.56
C ILE A 90 3.41 1.96 -2.12
N ALA A 91 4.70 2.29 -2.01
CA ALA A 91 5.71 1.36 -1.50
C ALA A 91 5.43 0.91 -0.06
N MET A 92 4.98 1.81 0.81
CA MET A 92 4.53 1.46 2.16
C MET A 92 3.30 0.55 2.13
N LYS A 93 2.27 0.87 1.31
CA LYS A 93 1.08 0.02 1.17
C LYS A 93 1.40 -1.39 0.69
N LEU A 94 2.33 -1.52 -0.26
CA LEU A 94 2.78 -2.78 -0.82
C LEU A 94 3.81 -3.51 0.06
N GLY A 95 4.42 -2.84 1.04
CA GLY A 95 5.50 -3.42 1.85
C GLY A 95 6.78 -3.67 1.04
N LEU A 96 7.11 -2.78 0.10
CA LEU A 96 8.38 -2.81 -0.63
C LEU A 96 9.51 -2.31 0.29
N ALA A 97 10.75 -2.76 0.05
CA ALA A 97 11.90 -2.21 0.75
C ALA A 97 12.11 -0.73 0.41
N PRO A 98 12.45 0.14 1.38
CA PRO A 98 12.80 -0.16 2.79
C PRO A 98 11.61 -0.26 3.76
N PHE A 99 10.37 -0.13 3.31
CA PHE A 99 9.14 -0.10 4.13
C PHE A 99 8.50 -1.48 4.40
N HIS A 100 9.26 -2.56 4.27
CA HIS A 100 8.77 -3.94 4.29
C HIS A 100 8.53 -4.52 5.69
N PHE A 101 9.09 -3.90 6.74
CA PHE A 101 9.17 -4.48 8.09
C PHE A 101 7.82 -4.86 8.73
N TRP A 102 6.74 -4.16 8.38
CA TRP A 102 5.41 -4.47 8.90
C TRP A 102 4.86 -5.80 8.36
N PHE A 103 5.26 -6.20 7.14
CA PHE A 103 4.57 -7.25 6.40
C PHE A 103 4.81 -8.64 7.01
N PRO A 104 6.06 -9.07 7.33
CA PRO A 104 6.28 -10.36 7.99
C PRO A 104 5.58 -10.48 9.35
N GLU A 105 5.64 -9.43 10.17
CA GLU A 105 5.05 -9.43 11.51
C GLU A 105 3.52 -9.56 11.46
N VAL A 106 2.88 -8.86 10.52
CA VAL A 106 1.42 -8.96 10.32
C VAL A 106 1.03 -10.35 9.81
N LEU A 107 1.78 -10.93 8.87
CA LEU A 107 1.50 -12.29 8.38
C LEU A 107 1.62 -13.33 9.49
N GLN A 108 2.60 -13.17 10.38
CA GLN A 108 2.83 -14.08 11.50
C GLN A 108 1.74 -14.04 12.57
N GLY A 109 1.09 -12.88 12.73
CA GLY A 109 0.00 -12.67 13.69
C GLY A 109 -1.39 -12.97 13.13
N THR A 110 -1.52 -13.32 11.85
CA THR A 110 -2.80 -13.56 11.17
C THR A 110 -3.04 -15.04 10.86
N THR A 111 -4.28 -15.39 10.52
CA THR A 111 -4.59 -16.75 10.05
C THR A 111 -4.11 -16.95 8.62
N LEU A 112 -3.85 -18.19 8.21
CA LEU A 112 -3.40 -18.49 6.83
C LEU A 112 -4.31 -17.90 5.75
N THR A 113 -5.63 -17.97 5.93
CA THR A 113 -6.61 -17.44 4.97
C THR A 113 -6.54 -15.92 4.84
N THR A 114 -6.31 -15.20 5.95
CA THR A 114 -6.20 -13.74 5.95
C THR A 114 -4.84 -13.29 5.45
N GLY A 115 -3.77 -14.02 5.80
CA GLY A 115 -2.43 -13.85 5.22
C GLY A 115 -2.42 -14.01 3.71
N LEU A 116 -3.10 -15.03 3.17
CA LEU A 116 -3.25 -15.21 1.72
C LEU A 116 -3.98 -14.04 1.06
N LEU A 117 -5.01 -13.50 1.71
CA LEU A 117 -5.74 -12.34 1.19
C LEU A 117 -4.87 -11.07 1.21
N LEU A 118 -4.06 -10.87 2.26
CA LEU A 118 -3.11 -9.77 2.39
C LEU A 118 -1.98 -9.85 1.36
N SER A 119 -1.50 -11.05 1.03
CA SER A 119 -0.42 -11.26 0.06
C SER A 119 -0.87 -11.17 -1.40
N THR A 120 -2.16 -11.33 -1.68
CA THR A 120 -2.72 -11.36 -3.05
C THR A 120 -3.66 -10.19 -3.31
N ALA A 121 -4.93 -10.30 -2.89
CA ALA A 121 -6.00 -9.38 -3.25
C ALA A 121 -5.73 -7.95 -2.78
N MET A 122 -5.13 -7.78 -1.60
CA MET A 122 -4.84 -6.45 -1.05
C MET A 122 -3.67 -5.75 -1.75
N LYS A 123 -2.90 -6.45 -2.60
CA LYS A 123 -1.87 -5.84 -3.44
C LYS A 123 -2.47 -5.22 -4.72
N LEU A 124 -3.63 -5.69 -5.19
CA LEU A 124 -4.21 -5.23 -6.46
C LEU A 124 -4.48 -3.71 -6.50
N PRO A 125 -5.15 -3.09 -5.52
CA PRO A 125 -5.50 -1.66 -5.63
C PRO A 125 -4.29 -0.72 -5.62
N PRO A 126 -3.27 -0.90 -4.75
CA PRO A 126 -2.06 -0.09 -4.85
C PRO A 126 -1.29 -0.35 -6.16
N MET A 127 -1.29 -1.59 -6.68
CA MET A 127 -0.67 -1.90 -7.97
C MET A 127 -1.38 -1.21 -9.15
N THR A 128 -2.71 -1.05 -9.11
CA THR A 128 -3.42 -0.34 -10.18
C THR A 128 -3.09 1.14 -10.20
N LEU A 129 -2.99 1.79 -9.04
CA LEU A 129 -2.52 3.19 -8.96
C LEU A 129 -1.08 3.33 -9.44
N PHE A 130 -0.22 2.39 -9.08
CA PHE A 130 1.17 2.36 -9.56
C PHE A 130 1.25 2.25 -11.08
N PHE A 131 0.38 1.43 -11.69
CA PHE A 131 0.29 1.29 -13.14
C PHE A 131 -0.25 2.57 -13.81
N MET A 132 -1.36 3.12 -13.31
CA MET A 132 -1.99 4.34 -13.85
C MET A 132 -1.07 5.56 -13.81
N THR A 133 -0.18 5.63 -12.82
CA THR A 133 0.76 6.75 -12.64
C THR A 133 2.16 6.48 -13.17
N SER A 134 2.42 5.30 -13.75
CA SER A 134 3.76 4.81 -14.10
C SER A 134 4.59 5.77 -14.96
N GLN A 135 3.96 6.53 -15.86
CA GLN A 135 4.64 7.49 -16.73
C GLN A 135 5.24 8.70 -15.98
N ALA A 136 4.71 9.02 -14.80
CA ALA A 136 5.14 10.16 -13.99
C ALA A 136 6.18 9.78 -12.91
N LEU A 137 6.38 8.49 -12.65
CA LEU A 137 7.25 8.01 -11.57
C LEU A 137 8.71 7.93 -12.01
N ASN A 138 9.63 8.13 -11.07
CA ASN A 138 11.06 8.09 -11.36
C ASN A 138 11.57 6.63 -11.49
N PRO A 139 12.02 6.18 -12.68
CA PRO A 139 12.43 4.79 -12.91
C PRO A 139 13.67 4.39 -12.10
N THR A 140 14.56 5.32 -11.75
CA THR A 140 15.74 5.00 -10.93
C THR A 140 15.32 4.61 -9.52
N VAL A 141 14.40 5.36 -8.91
CA VAL A 141 13.86 5.05 -7.58
C VAL A 141 13.12 3.71 -7.62
N LEU A 142 12.30 3.46 -8.64
CA LEU A 142 11.56 2.20 -8.75
C LEU A 142 12.48 0.98 -8.90
N SER A 143 13.48 1.06 -9.77
CA SER A 143 14.44 -0.03 -9.97
C SER A 143 15.29 -0.29 -8.73
N THR A 144 15.73 0.75 -8.01
CA THR A 144 16.46 0.58 -6.75
C THR A 144 15.59 -0.13 -5.70
N MET A 145 14.33 0.28 -5.51
CA MET A 145 13.40 -0.41 -4.60
C MET A 145 13.13 -1.85 -5.03
N ALA A 146 13.02 -2.13 -6.33
CA ALA A 146 12.81 -3.49 -6.84
C ALA A 146 14.00 -4.40 -6.52
N ILE A 147 15.22 -3.96 -6.82
CA ILE A 147 16.46 -4.70 -6.53
C ILE A 147 16.60 -4.91 -5.02
N LEU A 148 16.38 -3.85 -4.22
CA LEU A 148 16.46 -3.92 -2.77
C LEU A 148 15.42 -4.89 -2.19
N SER A 149 14.19 -4.86 -2.69
CA SER A 149 13.12 -5.76 -2.24
C SER A 149 13.42 -7.21 -2.58
N ALA A 150 13.95 -7.49 -3.78
CA ALA A 150 14.34 -8.84 -4.17
C ALA A 150 15.52 -9.36 -3.33
N ALA A 151 16.55 -8.54 -3.11
CA ALA A 151 17.72 -8.92 -2.33
C ALA A 151 17.37 -9.16 -0.85
N LEU A 152 16.66 -8.22 -0.21
CA LEU A 152 16.27 -8.37 1.20
C LEU A 152 15.25 -9.49 1.40
N GLY A 153 14.28 -9.64 0.50
CA GLY A 153 13.31 -10.72 0.55
C GLY A 153 13.98 -12.09 0.45
N GLY A 154 14.95 -12.24 -0.46
CA GLY A 154 15.74 -13.46 -0.60
C GLY A 154 16.57 -13.77 0.65
N TRP A 155 17.33 -12.79 1.16
CA TRP A 155 18.17 -13.00 2.35
C TRP A 155 17.38 -13.25 3.63
N MET A 156 16.34 -12.47 3.88
CA MET A 156 15.53 -12.64 5.09
C MET A 156 14.78 -13.97 5.08
N GLY A 157 14.30 -14.41 3.91
CA GLY A 157 13.57 -15.67 3.77
C GLY A 157 14.38 -16.90 4.15
N LEU A 158 15.70 -16.89 3.94
CA LEU A 158 16.57 -18.02 4.29
C LEU A 158 16.71 -18.27 5.80
N ASN A 159 16.42 -17.27 6.63
CA ASN A 159 16.58 -17.34 8.09
C ASN A 159 15.24 -17.34 8.85
N GLN A 160 14.14 -17.72 8.18
CA GLN A 160 12.82 -17.84 8.81
C GLN A 160 12.45 -19.31 8.99
N THR A 161 12.11 -19.70 10.22
CA THR A 161 11.66 -21.06 10.56
C THR A 161 10.17 -21.14 10.89
N GLN A 162 9.51 -19.98 10.97
CA GLN A 162 8.06 -19.87 11.25
C GLN A 162 7.23 -20.29 10.05
#